data_AF-X0TWB3-F1
#
_entry.id   AF-X0TWB3-F1
#
_cell.length_a   1.000
_cell.length_b   1.000
_cell.length_c   1.000
_cell.angle_alpha   90.00
_cell.angle_beta   90.00
_cell.angle_gamma   90.00
#
_symmetry.space_group_name_H-M   'P 1'
#
loop_
_entity.id
_entity.type
_entity.pdbx_description
1 polymer ?
#
loop_
_entity_poly.entity_id
_entity_poly.type
_entity_poly.pdbx_seq_one_letter_code
_entity_poly.pdbx_strand_id
1 'polypeptide(L)'
;MIRMINVAKPKKLVVSLIIVFLLGCAPGSSLTYFHDPNMDFAAVRSVAVMPFQNLTRESQAGARVRDVFANSLLSTGAVYVIPSGEVSRGIARAGILNPTIPSMEEIGKFAGIIKVDAVITGTVTEYGQVR
;
A
#
# COMPACT_ATOMS: atom_id res chain seq x y z
N MET A 1 43.70 -41.72 -8.26
CA MET A 1 44.12 -40.42 -8.83
C MET A 1 43.30 -39.32 -8.17
N ILE A 2 43.76 -38.78 -7.03
CA ILE A 2 43.12 -37.66 -6.34
C ILE A 2 44.22 -36.60 -6.22
N ARG A 3 44.13 -35.56 -7.05
CA ARG A 3 45.11 -34.47 -7.07
C ARG A 3 44.74 -33.51 -5.93
N MET A 4 45.46 -33.62 -4.82
CA MET A 4 45.37 -32.69 -3.70
C MET A 4 45.59 -31.27 -4.20
N ILE A 5 44.55 -30.45 -4.07
CA ILE A 5 44.59 -29.01 -4.35
C ILE A 5 45.52 -28.36 -3.33
N ASN A 6 46.49 -27.63 -3.86
CA ASN A 6 47.57 -26.98 -3.14
C ASN A 6 47.02 -25.85 -2.23
N VAL A 7 46.93 -26.10 -0.91
CA VAL A 7 46.54 -25.12 0.11
C VAL A 7 47.74 -24.22 0.46
N ALA A 8 48.25 -23.46 -0.52
CA ALA A 8 49.55 -22.78 -0.37
C ALA A 8 49.49 -21.29 0.03
N LYS A 9 48.32 -20.63 0.07
CA LYS A 9 48.24 -19.18 0.38
C LYS A 9 46.98 -18.82 1.18
N PRO A 10 47.01 -18.80 2.53
CA PRO A 10 45.83 -18.51 3.36
C PRO A 10 45.25 -17.12 3.06
N LYS A 11 46.11 -16.14 2.73
CA LYS A 11 45.69 -14.79 2.32
C LYS A 11 44.81 -14.78 1.06
N LYS A 12 45.09 -15.65 0.07
CA LYS A 12 44.29 -15.71 -1.17
C LYS A 12 42.95 -16.41 -0.96
N LEU A 13 42.89 -17.37 -0.03
CA LEU A 13 41.67 -18.08 0.31
C LEU A 13 40.72 -17.19 1.14
N VAL A 14 41.26 -16.38 2.06
CA VAL A 14 40.50 -15.37 2.81
C VAL A 14 39.95 -14.28 1.89
N VAL A 15 40.75 -13.80 0.93
CA VAL A 15 40.29 -12.80 -0.07
C VAL A 15 39.19 -13.39 -0.96
N SER A 16 39.33 -14.64 -1.41
CA SER A 16 38.29 -15.33 -2.19
C SER A 16 37.00 -15.50 -1.40
N LEU A 17 37.09 -15.80 -0.10
CA LEU A 17 35.92 -15.97 0.77
C LEU A 17 35.21 -14.63 1.03
N ILE A 18 35.97 -13.54 1.22
CA ILE A 18 35.41 -12.19 1.38
C ILE A 18 34.68 -11.74 0.11
N ILE A 19 35.20 -12.04 -1.08
CA ILE A 19 34.54 -11.70 -2.36
C ILE A 19 33.21 -12.45 -2.50
N VAL A 20 33.12 -13.71 -2.07
CA VAL A 20 31.86 -14.48 -2.08
C VAL A 20 30.84 -13.88 -1.11
N PHE A 21 31.27 -13.41 0.07
CA PHE A 21 30.37 -12.74 1.02
C PHE A 21 29.84 -11.38 0.52
N LEU A 22 30.63 -10.64 -0.28
CA LEU A 22 30.22 -9.36 -0.85
C LEU A 22 29.22 -9.51 -2.02
N LEU A 23 29.20 -10.65 -2.70
CA LEU A 23 28.27 -10.94 -3.80
C LEU A 23 26.92 -11.52 -3.31
N GLY A 24 26.77 -11.77 -2.00
CA GLY A 24 25.56 -12.32 -1.39
C GLY A 24 24.44 -11.32 -1.12
N CYS A 25 24.68 -10.01 -1.31
CA CYS A 25 23.63 -9.00 -1.28
C CYS A 25 22.82 -9.04 -2.58
N ALA A 26 22.01 -10.09 -2.76
CA ALA A 26 20.88 -10.01 -3.67
C ALA A 26 19.88 -9.01 -3.06
N PRO A 27 19.55 -7.89 -3.74
CA PRO A 27 18.44 -7.05 -3.30
C PRO A 27 17.19 -7.95 -3.34
N GLY A 28 16.71 -8.33 -2.16
CA GLY A 28 15.55 -9.19 -2.00
C GLY A 28 14.40 -8.58 -2.78
N SER A 29 13.80 -9.40 -3.65
CA SER A 29 12.50 -9.20 -4.32
C SER A 29 11.92 -7.80 -4.10
N SER A 30 12.32 -6.83 -4.92
CA SER A 30 11.72 -5.50 -4.87
C SER A 30 10.24 -5.66 -5.15
N LEU A 31 9.39 -5.36 -4.17
CA LEU A 31 7.96 -5.17 -4.36
C LEU A 31 7.78 -4.26 -5.58
N THR A 32 7.09 -4.74 -6.61
CA THR A 32 6.84 -3.95 -7.82
C THR A 32 5.83 -2.87 -7.48
N TYR A 33 6.31 -1.66 -7.21
CA TYR A 33 5.46 -0.49 -6.98
C TYR A 33 5.14 0.19 -8.30
N PHE A 34 3.86 0.24 -8.64
CA PHE A 34 3.38 1.05 -9.76
C PHE A 34 3.06 2.44 -9.24
N HIS A 35 3.85 3.42 -9.67
CA HIS A 35 3.58 4.83 -9.42
C HIS A 35 3.84 5.62 -10.71
N ASP A 36 3.14 6.73 -10.87
CA ASP A 36 3.49 7.70 -11.90
C ASP A 36 4.83 8.34 -11.52
N PRO A 37 5.86 8.32 -12.39
CA PRO A 37 7.15 8.95 -12.11
C PRO A 37 7.06 10.44 -11.80
N ASN A 38 5.99 11.12 -12.22
CA ASN A 38 5.78 12.55 -12.01
C ASN A 38 4.99 12.87 -10.73
N MET A 39 4.51 11.87 -9.99
CA MET A 39 3.71 12.08 -8.79
C MET A 39 4.59 12.35 -7.57
N ASP A 40 4.42 13.52 -6.96
CA ASP A 40 5.06 13.85 -5.69
C ASP A 40 4.19 13.40 -4.51
N PHE A 41 4.53 12.26 -3.91
CA PHE A 41 3.83 11.74 -2.73
C PHE A 41 4.04 12.58 -1.46
N ALA A 42 5.08 13.42 -1.41
CA ALA A 42 5.27 14.32 -0.27
C ALA A 42 4.23 15.45 -0.24
N ALA A 43 3.54 15.70 -1.36
CA ALA A 43 2.46 16.66 -1.45
C ALA A 43 1.13 16.16 -0.86
N VAL A 44 0.97 14.86 -0.63
CA VAL A 44 -0.28 14.27 -0.13
C VAL A 44 -0.41 14.53 1.38
N ARG A 45 -1.32 15.41 1.77
CA ARG A 45 -1.55 15.78 3.18
C ARG A 45 -2.92 15.34 3.68
N SER A 46 -3.89 15.25 2.78
CA SER A 46 -5.29 14.95 3.08
C SER A 46 -5.78 13.78 2.23
N VAL A 47 -6.45 12.83 2.87
CA VAL A 47 -6.87 11.57 2.23
C VAL A 47 -8.31 11.23 2.59
N ALA A 48 -9.11 10.89 1.58
CA ALA A 48 -10.42 10.29 1.78
C ALA A 48 -10.35 8.77 1.58
N VAL A 49 -10.89 8.01 2.54
CA VAL A 49 -11.06 6.56 2.41
C VAL A 49 -12.50 6.26 1.97
N MET A 50 -12.64 5.73 0.76
CA MET A 50 -13.94 5.35 0.19
C MET A 50 -14.47 4.07 0.86
N PRO A 51 -15.79 3.79 0.75
CA PRO A 51 -16.33 2.50 1.15
C PRO A 51 -15.57 1.36 0.46
N PHE A 52 -15.18 0.34 1.22
CA PHE A 52 -14.51 -0.82 0.64
C PHE A 52 -15.51 -1.78 0.03
N GLN A 53 -15.18 -2.32 -1.14
CA GLN A 53 -15.96 -3.38 -1.76
C GLN A 53 -15.88 -4.63 -0.88
N ASN A 54 -17.03 -5.13 -0.44
CA ASN A 54 -17.08 -6.35 0.35
C ASN A 54 -17.34 -7.54 -0.57
N LEU A 55 -16.38 -8.46 -0.66
CA LEU A 55 -16.51 -9.75 -1.36
C LEU A 55 -16.61 -10.92 -0.39
N THR A 56 -16.76 -10.65 0.91
CA THR A 56 -16.88 -11.65 1.96
C THR A 56 -18.34 -12.00 2.22
N ARG A 57 -18.55 -13.03 3.05
CA ARG A 57 -19.90 -13.44 3.51
C ARG A 57 -20.44 -12.55 4.63
N GLU A 58 -19.58 -11.79 5.29
CA GLU A 58 -19.93 -10.99 6.46
C GLU A 58 -20.30 -9.57 6.02
N SER A 59 -21.57 -9.18 6.17
CA SER A 59 -22.10 -7.92 5.62
C SER A 59 -21.37 -6.67 6.12
N GLN A 60 -20.92 -6.68 7.38
CA GLN A 60 -20.25 -5.55 8.03
C GLN A 60 -18.73 -5.53 7.83
N ALA A 61 -18.15 -6.51 7.15
CA ALA A 61 -16.69 -6.59 6.97
C ALA A 61 -16.11 -5.35 6.30
N GLY A 62 -16.72 -4.88 5.20
CA GLY A 62 -16.26 -3.69 4.48
C GLY A 62 -16.21 -2.43 5.35
N ALA A 63 -17.28 -2.16 6.11
CA ALA A 63 -17.35 -1.00 6.98
C ALA A 63 -16.34 -1.08 8.14
N ARG A 64 -16.24 -2.24 8.81
CA ARG A 64 -15.29 -2.42 9.92
C ARG A 64 -13.84 -2.31 9.48
N VAL A 65 -13.48 -2.93 8.36
CA VAL A 65 -12.11 -2.87 7.82
C VAL A 65 -11.77 -1.44 7.39
N ARG A 66 -12.70 -0.73 6.74
CA ARG A 66 -12.52 0.69 6.40
C ARG A 66 -12.23 1.54 7.64
N ASP A 67 -13.00 1.37 8.71
CA ASP A 67 -12.86 2.19 9.92
C ASP A 67 -11.53 1.91 10.63
N VAL A 68 -11.15 0.64 10.74
CA VAL A 68 -9.83 0.26 11.28
C VAL A 68 -8.71 0.82 10.41
N PHE A 69 -8.82 0.71 9.08
CA PHE A 69 -7.82 1.23 8.16
C PHE A 69 -7.68 2.75 8.24
N ALA A 70 -8.81 3.49 8.27
CA ALA A 70 -8.82 4.93 8.43
C ALA A 70 -8.18 5.37 9.76
N ASN A 71 -8.49 4.67 10.84
CA ASN A 71 -7.87 4.93 12.15
C ASN A 71 -6.37 4.61 12.15
N SER A 72 -5.95 3.52 11.51
CA SER A 72 -4.54 3.18 11.35
C SER A 72 -3.79 4.26 10.56
N LEU A 73 -4.37 4.75 9.46
CA LEU A 73 -3.79 5.87 8.71
C LEU A 73 -3.67 7.12 9.57
N LEU A 74 -4.73 7.50 10.30
CA LEU A 74 -4.69 8.65 11.20
C LEU A 74 -3.62 8.49 12.30
N SER A 75 -3.45 7.28 12.83
CA SER A 75 -2.48 6.96 13.88
C SER A 75 -1.03 7.14 13.45
N THR A 76 -0.75 7.08 12.14
CA THR A 76 0.60 7.31 11.60
C THR A 76 1.04 8.76 11.74
N GLY A 77 0.10 9.70 11.87
CA GLY A 77 0.36 11.14 11.88
C GLY A 77 0.89 11.71 10.55
N ALA A 78 1.04 10.86 9.51
CA ALA A 78 1.61 11.27 8.23
C ALA A 78 0.60 12.01 7.34
N VAL A 79 -0.69 11.69 7.45
CA VAL A 79 -1.77 12.26 6.64
C VAL A 79 -3.02 12.52 7.48
N TYR A 80 -3.79 13.53 7.09
CA TYR A 80 -5.10 13.82 7.64
C TYR A 80 -6.17 12.99 6.93
N VAL A 81 -6.92 12.19 7.67
CA VAL A 81 -7.98 11.33 7.12
C VAL A 81 -9.33 12.00 7.29
N ILE A 82 -10.07 12.17 6.18
CA ILE A 82 -11.39 12.79 6.21
C ILE A 82 -12.39 11.87 6.95
N PRO A 83 -13.21 12.40 7.87
CA PRO A 83 -14.24 11.62 8.57
C PRO A 83 -15.24 10.97 7.61
N SER A 84 -15.68 9.74 7.94
CA SER A 84 -16.57 8.94 7.09
C SER A 84 -17.91 9.63 6.78
N GLY A 85 -18.46 10.41 7.70
CA GLY A 85 -19.68 11.20 7.48
C GLY A 85 -19.49 12.36 6.50
N GLU A 86 -18.29 12.92 6.41
CA GLU A 86 -17.97 13.94 5.41
C GLU A 86 -17.72 13.30 4.04
N VAL A 87 -17.00 12.18 3.99
CA VAL A 87 -16.85 11.37 2.77
C VAL A 87 -18.21 10.96 2.22
N SER A 88 -19.12 10.45 3.06
CA SER A 88 -20.48 10.07 2.65
C SER A 88 -21.28 11.25 2.07
N ARG A 89 -21.20 12.43 2.69
CA ARG A 89 -21.82 13.65 2.15
C ARG A 89 -21.19 14.08 0.83
N GLY A 90 -19.88 13.96 0.70
CA GLY A 90 -19.14 14.23 -0.54
C GLY A 90 -19.56 13.32 -1.68
N ILE A 91 -19.67 12.02 -1.42
CA ILE A 91 -20.14 10.99 -2.37
C ILE A 91 -21.54 11.37 -2.89
N ALA A 92 -22.47 11.69 -1.98
CA ALA A 92 -23.83 12.07 -2.35
C ALA A 92 -23.87 13.35 -3.20
N ARG A 93 -23.07 14.38 -2.85
CA ARG A 93 -22.99 15.64 -3.62
C ARG A 93 -22.32 15.47 -4.98
N ALA A 94 -21.33 14.59 -5.06
CA ALA A 94 -20.64 14.27 -6.31
C ALA A 94 -21.50 13.41 -7.26
N GLY A 95 -22.64 12.88 -6.77
CA GLY A 95 -23.55 12.05 -7.57
C GLY A 95 -22.97 10.67 -7.88
N ILE A 96 -22.06 10.17 -7.05
CA ILE A 96 -21.37 8.89 -7.28
C ILE A 96 -22.35 7.75 -6.99
N LEU A 97 -22.65 6.97 -8.03
CA LEU A 97 -23.59 5.85 -7.92
C LEU A 97 -22.95 4.63 -7.25
N ASN A 98 -21.68 4.36 -7.58
CA ASN A 98 -20.94 3.23 -7.05
C ASN A 98 -19.66 3.70 -6.33
N PRO A 99 -19.73 4.01 -5.01
CA PRO A 99 -18.61 4.57 -4.28
C PRO A 99 -17.50 3.56 -3.96
N THR A 100 -17.72 2.25 -4.12
CA THR A 100 -16.65 1.26 -3.92
C THR A 100 -15.66 1.23 -5.08
N ILE A 101 -16.12 1.56 -6.29
CA ILE A 101 -15.32 1.61 -7.52
C ILE A 101 -15.72 2.86 -8.32
N PRO A 102 -15.35 4.07 -7.87
CA PRO A 102 -15.64 5.30 -8.59
C PRO A 102 -14.77 5.41 -9.84
N SER A 103 -15.32 6.03 -10.88
CA SER A 103 -14.59 6.42 -12.08
C SER A 103 -13.64 7.60 -11.82
N MET A 104 -12.67 7.82 -12.70
CA MET A 104 -11.74 8.96 -12.59
C MET A 104 -12.45 10.32 -12.62
N GLU A 105 -13.53 10.43 -13.38
CA GLU A 105 -14.34 11.66 -13.43
C GLU A 105 -15.08 11.91 -12.12
N GLU A 106 -15.67 10.86 -11.53
CA GLU A 106 -16.30 10.91 -10.21
C GLU A 106 -15.30 11.27 -9.11
N ILE A 107 -14.09 10.72 -9.16
CA ILE A 107 -13.00 11.06 -8.24
C ILE A 107 -12.63 12.54 -8.36
N GLY A 108 -12.47 13.07 -9.58
CA GLY A 108 -12.17 14.48 -9.79
C GLY A 108 -13.24 15.42 -9.21
N LYS A 109 -14.52 15.10 -9.44
CA LYS A 109 -15.65 15.85 -8.86
C LYS A 109 -15.66 15.79 -7.34
N PHE A 110 -15.51 14.60 -6.78
CA PHE A 110 -15.47 14.37 -5.34
C PHE A 110 -14.31 15.11 -4.68
N ALA A 111 -13.10 15.01 -5.23
CA ALA A 111 -11.91 15.68 -4.75
C ALA A 111 -12.08 17.21 -4.80
N GLY A 112 -12.72 17.75 -5.83
CA GLY A 112 -13.05 19.19 -5.91
C GLY A 112 -14.03 19.66 -4.82
N ILE A 113 -14.95 18.80 -4.37
CA ILE A 113 -15.95 19.12 -3.33
C ILE A 113 -15.33 19.03 -1.93
N ILE A 114 -14.63 17.93 -1.65
CA ILE A 114 -14.11 17.62 -0.31
C ILE A 114 -12.69 18.20 -0.10
N LYS A 115 -12.03 18.62 -1.19
CA LYS A 115 -10.66 19.19 -1.20
C LYS A 115 -9.65 18.23 -0.58
N VAL A 116 -9.55 17.04 -1.16
CA VAL A 116 -8.57 16.01 -0.76
C VAL A 116 -7.51 15.82 -1.82
N ASP A 117 -6.30 15.51 -1.37
CA ASP A 117 -5.13 15.27 -2.24
C ASP A 117 -5.14 13.86 -2.81
N ALA A 118 -5.67 12.89 -2.06
CA ALA A 118 -5.77 11.50 -2.50
C ALA A 118 -7.07 10.82 -2.05
N VAL A 119 -7.47 9.82 -2.83
CA VAL A 119 -8.61 8.96 -2.57
C VAL A 119 -8.12 7.52 -2.50
N ILE A 120 -8.48 6.81 -1.43
CA ILE A 120 -8.16 5.39 -1.27
C ILE A 120 -9.43 4.58 -1.47
N THR A 121 -9.34 3.60 -2.36
CA THR A 121 -10.34 2.55 -2.57
C THR A 121 -9.75 1.21 -2.15
N GLY A 122 -10.61 0.24 -1.87
CA GLY A 122 -10.16 -1.06 -1.38
C GLY A 122 -11.22 -2.12 -1.51
N THR A 123 -10.79 -3.37 -1.45
CA THR A 123 -11.67 -4.54 -1.50
C THR A 123 -11.31 -5.47 -0.36
N VAL A 124 -12.32 -5.96 0.36
CA VAL A 124 -12.20 -6.98 1.39
C VAL A 124 -12.56 -8.32 0.77
N THR A 125 -11.55 -9.16 0.56
CA THR A 125 -11.69 -10.49 -0.06
C THR A 125 -11.95 -11.58 0.97
N GLU A 126 -11.33 -11.48 2.15
CA GLU A 126 -11.46 -12.43 3.24
C GLU A 126 -11.68 -11.69 4.56
N TYR A 127 -12.55 -12.25 5.41
CA TYR A 127 -12.84 -11.69 6.73
C TYR A 127 -13.30 -12.80 7.68
N GLY A 128 -12.62 -12.95 8.81
CA GLY A 128 -12.89 -14.01 9.78
C GLY A 128 -11.74 -14.18 10.76
N GLN A 129 -11.86 -15.20 11.61
CA GLN A 129 -10.77 -15.58 12.52
C GLN A 129 -9.71 -16.37 11.76
N VAL A 130 -8.45 -16.01 11.99
CA VAL A 130 -7.31 -16.84 11.60
C VAL A 130 -7.39 -18.10 12.46
N ARG A 131 -7.67 -19.24 11.82
CA ARG A 131 -7.63 -20.56 12.46
C ARG A 131 -6.27 -21.21 12.24
#